data_AF-A0A1U7WJ54-F1
#
_entry.id   AF-A0A1U7WJ54-F1
#
_cell.length_a   1.000
_cell.length_b   1.000
_cell.length_c   1.000
_cell.angle_alpha   90.00
_cell.angle_beta   90.00
_cell.angle_gamma   90.00
#
_symmetry.space_group_name_H-M   'P 1'
#
loop_
_entity.id
_entity.type
_entity.pdbx_description
1 polymer ?
#
loop_
_entity_poly.entity_id
_entity_poly.type
_entity_poly.pdbx_seq_one_letter_code
_entity_poly.pdbx_strand_id
1 'polypeptide(L)'
;MEKVLEKPLLHYDGSLSVFREGDVAVKITKFSPVASEIQEVKKAAKVTEWVSNGALESVLPEKVQPDLLKLAVSGHSRGGKTAFSLALGYGDLSSSTPTPIKFQALLGIDPVAGSSPSSQSAPKILQYIPRNFDQTVPVAVIGAGLSNQRAHYIFPPFAPNGVNHSEFFNECKPPCYYFLAKDYGHTDILDDKIAAIASLVAKSGKGSKDLMRKAVGGIVVAFLEAKLGGKVDNLNAIVQEPSLAPITLDPVISVK
;
A
#
# COMPACT_ATOMS: atom_id res chain seq x y z
N MET A 1 10.70 -9.22 -9.92
CA MET A 1 9.57 -10.17 -9.87
C MET A 1 8.96 -10.33 -11.26
N GLU A 2 8.90 -11.54 -11.78
CA GLU A 2 8.19 -11.86 -13.03
C GLU A 2 6.86 -12.54 -12.69
N LYS A 3 5.77 -12.10 -13.32
CA LYS A 3 4.43 -12.67 -13.10
C LYS A 3 4.29 -13.97 -13.89
N VAL A 4 3.93 -15.08 -13.22
CA VAL A 4 3.76 -16.40 -13.83
C VAL A 4 2.31 -16.82 -14.01
N LEU A 5 1.39 -16.19 -13.27
CA LEU A 5 -0.05 -16.44 -13.40
C LEU A 5 -0.84 -15.17 -13.13
N GLU A 6 -1.91 -14.96 -13.90
CA GLU A 6 -3.00 -14.05 -13.58
C GLU A 6 -4.32 -14.82 -13.67
N LYS A 7 -5.16 -14.76 -12.63
CA LYS A 7 -6.53 -15.29 -12.67
C LYS A 7 -7.53 -14.25 -12.18
N PRO A 8 -8.65 -14.02 -12.88
CA PRO A 8 -9.71 -13.14 -12.38
C PRO A 8 -10.39 -13.74 -11.16
N LEU A 9 -10.67 -12.91 -10.16
CA LEU A 9 -11.50 -13.23 -8.99
C LEU A 9 -12.86 -12.56 -9.18
N LEU A 10 -13.72 -13.17 -10.01
CA LEU A 10 -14.98 -12.57 -10.49
C LEU A 10 -15.91 -12.12 -9.36
N HIS A 11 -15.96 -12.87 -8.25
CA HIS A 11 -16.78 -12.51 -7.08
C HIS A 11 -16.29 -11.29 -6.31
N TYR A 12 -15.01 -10.95 -6.43
CA TYR A 12 -14.38 -9.84 -5.69
C TYR A 12 -13.97 -8.67 -6.59
N ASP A 13 -14.30 -8.75 -7.89
CA ASP A 13 -13.87 -7.77 -8.90
C ASP A 13 -12.35 -7.49 -8.82
N GLY A 14 -11.63 -8.60 -8.67
CA GLY A 14 -10.20 -8.67 -8.36
C GLY A 14 -9.44 -9.55 -9.33
N SER A 15 -8.14 -9.64 -9.11
CA SER A 15 -7.24 -10.57 -9.79
C SER A 15 -6.28 -11.20 -8.79
N LEU A 16 -5.98 -12.47 -8.98
CA LEU A 16 -4.90 -13.17 -8.34
C LEU A 16 -3.68 -13.13 -9.26
N SER A 17 -2.53 -12.77 -8.72
CA SER A 17 -1.24 -12.81 -9.40
C SER A 17 -0.25 -13.69 -8.64
N VAL A 18 0.42 -14.60 -9.33
CA VAL A 18 1.54 -15.38 -8.76
C VAL A 18 2.82 -14.93 -9.44
N PHE A 19 3.90 -14.78 -8.68
CA PHE A 19 5.20 -14.32 -9.17
C PHE A 19 6.26 -15.43 -9.05
N ARG A 20 7.28 -15.37 -9.92
CA ARG A 20 8.49 -16.21 -9.79
C ARG A 20 9.13 -15.94 -8.43
N GLU A 21 9.62 -17.01 -7.81
CA GLU A 21 10.14 -17.09 -6.43
C GLU A 21 9.10 -17.32 -5.31
N GLY A 22 7.83 -17.55 -5.66
CA GLY A 22 6.84 -18.12 -4.73
C GLY A 22 5.91 -17.13 -4.05
N ASP A 23 6.05 -15.83 -4.34
CA ASP A 23 5.13 -14.80 -3.83
C ASP A 23 3.76 -14.86 -4.51
N VAL A 24 2.71 -14.76 -3.69
CA VAL A 24 1.31 -14.70 -4.13
C VAL A 24 0.76 -13.31 -3.78
N ALA A 25 0.30 -12.56 -4.78
CA ALA A 25 -0.42 -11.31 -4.57
C ALA A 25 -1.89 -11.44 -4.95
N VAL A 26 -2.77 -11.13 -4.00
CA VAL A 26 -4.20 -10.97 -4.25
C VAL A 26 -4.49 -9.48 -4.43
N LYS A 27 -4.92 -9.08 -5.63
CA LYS A 27 -5.23 -7.70 -5.98
C LYS A 27 -6.74 -7.51 -6.06
N ILE A 28 -7.28 -6.52 -5.36
CA ILE A 28 -8.67 -6.06 -5.54
C ILE A 28 -8.63 -4.87 -6.50
N THR A 29 -9.29 -4.97 -7.65
CA THR A 29 -9.06 -4.06 -8.78
C THR A 29 -10.10 -2.95 -8.94
N LYS A 30 -11.30 -3.05 -8.35
CA LYS A 30 -12.34 -2.04 -8.64
C LYS A 30 -12.23 -0.80 -7.74
N PHE A 31 -11.49 0.20 -8.20
CA PHE A 31 -11.70 1.59 -7.79
C PHE A 31 -13.10 2.02 -8.23
N SER A 32 -13.97 2.37 -7.29
CA SER A 32 -15.26 3.00 -7.59
C SER A 32 -15.25 4.43 -7.07
N PRO A 33 -15.40 5.45 -7.94
CA PRO A 33 -15.40 6.85 -7.51
C PRO A 33 -16.59 7.18 -6.60
N VAL A 34 -17.65 6.36 -6.62
CA VAL A 34 -18.87 6.53 -5.81
C VAL A 34 -18.94 5.62 -4.58
N ALA A 35 -18.01 4.67 -4.44
CA ALA A 35 -17.98 3.83 -3.24
C ALA A 35 -17.41 4.62 -2.06
N SER A 36 -18.08 4.52 -0.91
CA SER A 36 -17.52 5.04 0.34
C SER A 36 -16.35 4.18 0.79
N GLU A 37 -15.33 4.81 1.36
CA GLU A 37 -14.10 4.12 1.80
C GLU A 37 -14.35 3.01 2.83
N ILE A 38 -15.35 3.17 3.70
CA ILE A 38 -15.76 2.10 4.62
C ILE A 38 -16.23 0.83 3.89
N GLN A 39 -16.81 0.96 2.69
CA GLN A 39 -17.18 -0.19 1.88
C GLN A 39 -15.96 -0.85 1.24
N GLU A 40 -14.91 -0.10 0.93
CA GLU A 40 -13.63 -0.65 0.48
C GLU A 40 -12.96 -1.46 1.59
N VAL A 41 -12.96 -0.92 2.82
CA VAL A 41 -12.46 -1.63 4.01
C VAL A 41 -13.24 -2.93 4.24
N LYS A 42 -14.58 -2.89 4.17
CA LYS A 42 -15.43 -4.10 4.29
C LYS A 42 -15.17 -5.12 3.18
N LYS A 43 -14.94 -4.67 1.94
CA LYS A 43 -14.59 -5.57 0.83
C LYS A 43 -13.22 -6.21 1.04
N ALA A 44 -12.22 -5.44 1.46
CA ALA A 44 -10.90 -5.96 1.77
C ALA A 44 -10.94 -6.96 2.93
N ALA A 45 -11.77 -6.71 3.94
CA ALA A 45 -12.04 -7.67 5.02
C ALA A 45 -12.65 -8.98 4.51
N LYS A 46 -13.66 -8.92 3.64
CA LYS A 46 -14.25 -10.12 3.00
C LYS A 46 -13.24 -10.91 2.17
N VAL A 47 -12.31 -10.24 1.50
CA VAL A 47 -11.23 -10.92 0.76
C VAL A 47 -10.26 -11.59 1.73
N THR A 48 -9.96 -10.94 2.85
CA THR A 48 -9.11 -11.53 3.90
C THR A 48 -9.77 -12.77 4.51
N GLU A 49 -11.07 -12.70 4.80
CA GLU A 49 -11.87 -13.86 5.26
C GLU A 49 -11.88 -14.99 4.23
N TRP A 50 -12.08 -14.66 2.95
CA TRP A 50 -12.02 -15.63 1.86
C TRP A 50 -10.65 -16.33 1.77
N VAL A 51 -9.55 -15.58 1.90
CA VAL A 51 -8.19 -16.15 1.99
C VAL A 51 -8.07 -17.04 3.23
N SER A 52 -8.65 -16.63 4.36
CA SER A 52 -8.57 -17.33 5.64
C SER A 52 -9.31 -18.66 5.66
N ASN A 53 -10.39 -18.77 4.90
CA ASN A 53 -11.21 -19.98 4.79
C ASN A 53 -10.63 -21.00 3.80
N GLY A 54 -9.35 -20.89 3.43
CA GLY A 54 -8.65 -21.84 2.54
C GLY A 54 -9.00 -21.71 1.06
N ALA A 55 -9.88 -20.78 0.68
CA ALA A 55 -10.32 -20.66 -0.71
C ALA A 55 -9.21 -20.22 -1.67
N LEU A 56 -8.15 -19.58 -1.15
CA LEU A 56 -6.97 -19.22 -1.93
C LEU A 56 -6.28 -20.46 -2.53
N GLU A 57 -6.20 -21.58 -1.81
CA GLU A 57 -5.58 -22.82 -2.31
C GLU A 57 -6.27 -23.33 -3.58
N SER A 58 -7.60 -23.21 -3.64
CA SER A 58 -8.40 -23.68 -4.78
C SER A 58 -8.14 -22.94 -6.10
N VAL A 59 -7.55 -21.74 -6.03
CA VAL A 59 -7.28 -20.91 -7.22
C VAL A 59 -5.80 -20.87 -7.60
N LEU A 60 -4.91 -21.34 -6.72
CA LEU A 60 -3.47 -21.39 -6.98
C LEU A 60 -3.09 -22.54 -7.93
N PRO A 61 -1.93 -22.46 -8.60
CA PRO A 61 -1.36 -23.60 -9.32
C PRO A 61 -1.13 -24.80 -8.38
N GLU A 62 -1.21 -26.04 -8.90
CA GLU A 62 -1.10 -27.29 -8.10
C GLU A 62 0.12 -27.39 -7.16
N LYS A 63 1.20 -26.65 -7.46
CA LYS A 63 2.47 -26.68 -6.70
C LYS A 63 2.72 -25.41 -5.87
N VAL A 64 1.74 -24.52 -5.76
CA VAL A 64 1.86 -23.26 -5.01
C VAL A 64 0.94 -23.33 -3.80
N GLN A 65 1.54 -23.32 -2.61
CA GLN A 65 0.82 -23.29 -1.34
C GLN A 65 1.00 -21.91 -0.70
N PRO A 66 -0.09 -21.25 -0.25
CA PRO A 66 0.02 -19.96 0.41
C PRO A 66 0.50 -20.14 1.86
N ASP A 67 1.51 -19.38 2.27
CA ASP A 67 1.90 -19.29 3.68
C ASP A 67 1.15 -18.14 4.36
N LEU A 68 0.02 -18.47 4.98
CA LEU A 68 -0.83 -17.49 5.67
C LEU A 68 -0.20 -16.93 6.95
N LEU A 69 0.89 -17.54 7.45
CA LEU A 69 1.72 -16.97 8.53
C LEU A 69 2.62 -15.83 8.05
N LYS A 70 2.62 -15.55 6.74
CA LYS A 70 3.38 -14.49 6.07
C LYS A 70 2.47 -13.58 5.24
N LEU A 71 1.28 -13.27 5.75
CA LEU A 71 0.35 -12.38 5.06
C LEU A 71 0.73 -10.91 5.26
N ALA A 72 0.80 -10.13 4.18
CA ALA A 72 0.92 -8.67 4.22
C ALA A 72 -0.25 -7.99 3.52
N VAL A 73 -0.50 -6.74 3.89
CA VAL A 73 -1.50 -5.87 3.23
C VAL A 73 -0.83 -4.60 2.73
N SER A 74 -1.20 -4.19 1.52
CA SER A 74 -0.67 -3.01 0.86
C SER A 74 -1.74 -2.31 0.05
N GLY A 75 -1.58 -1.01 -0.15
CA GLY A 75 -2.41 -0.26 -1.09
C GLY A 75 -1.82 1.10 -1.44
N HIS A 76 -2.28 1.63 -2.58
CA HIS A 76 -1.94 2.97 -3.04
C HIS A 76 -3.07 3.97 -2.76
N SER A 77 -2.75 5.22 -2.44
CA SER A 77 -3.74 6.30 -2.29
C SER A 77 -4.82 5.95 -1.27
N ARG A 78 -6.10 6.07 -1.65
CA ARG A 78 -7.26 5.59 -0.88
C ARG A 78 -7.17 4.10 -0.51
N GLY A 79 -6.58 3.28 -1.38
CA GLY A 79 -6.28 1.88 -1.09
C GLY A 79 -5.20 1.70 -0.01
N GLY A 80 -4.24 2.63 0.08
CA GLY A 80 -3.25 2.66 1.16
C GLY A 80 -3.93 2.92 2.50
N LYS A 81 -4.87 3.87 2.55
CA LYS A 81 -5.72 4.03 3.73
C LYS A 81 -6.53 2.77 4.05
N THR A 82 -7.07 2.11 3.03
CA THR A 82 -7.84 0.87 3.22
C THR A 82 -6.96 -0.22 3.86
N ALA A 83 -5.72 -0.36 3.42
CA ALA A 83 -4.73 -1.27 4.02
C ALA A 83 -4.48 -0.95 5.50
N PHE A 84 -4.24 0.33 5.83
CA PHE A 84 -4.10 0.78 7.22
C PHE A 84 -5.35 0.52 8.05
N SER A 85 -6.52 0.88 7.53
CA SER A 85 -7.80 0.69 8.22
C SER A 85 -8.05 -0.79 8.52
N LEU A 86 -7.75 -1.67 7.56
CA LEU A 86 -7.88 -3.10 7.73
C LEU A 86 -6.89 -3.64 8.78
N ALA A 87 -5.62 -3.24 8.74
CA ALA A 87 -4.61 -3.64 9.71
C ALA A 87 -4.88 -3.12 11.14
N LEU A 88 -5.58 -1.99 11.26
CA LEU A 88 -6.04 -1.40 12.52
C LEU A 88 -7.38 -1.99 13.03
N GLY A 89 -7.95 -2.98 12.34
CA GLY A 89 -9.16 -3.66 12.77
C GLY A 89 -10.48 -2.99 12.38
N TYR A 90 -10.48 -1.96 11.54
CA TYR A 90 -11.72 -1.33 11.04
C TYR A 90 -12.47 -2.18 10.00
N GLY A 91 -11.91 -3.34 9.64
CA GLY A 91 -12.55 -4.34 8.79
C GLY A 91 -13.56 -5.24 9.50
N ASP A 92 -13.80 -5.05 10.78
CA ASP A 92 -14.55 -6.00 11.61
C ASP A 92 -15.97 -6.28 11.05
N LEU A 93 -16.17 -7.54 10.64
CA LEU A 93 -17.43 -8.10 10.15
C LEU A 93 -17.93 -9.04 11.25
N SER A 94 -18.63 -8.49 12.25
CA SER A 94 -19.35 -9.21 13.33
C SER A 94 -18.79 -10.60 13.71
N SER A 95 -17.81 -10.65 14.62
CA SER A 95 -17.63 -11.61 15.74
C SER A 95 -18.00 -13.11 15.64
N SER A 96 -18.28 -13.70 14.48
CA SER A 96 -18.73 -15.11 14.35
C SER A 96 -17.80 -15.99 13.52
N THR A 97 -16.70 -15.45 13.03
CA THR A 97 -15.70 -16.20 12.24
C THR A 97 -14.50 -16.61 13.10
N PRO A 98 -13.91 -17.80 12.86
CA PRO A 98 -12.69 -18.24 13.53
C PRO A 98 -11.59 -17.20 13.31
N THR A 99 -10.92 -16.82 14.39
CA THR A 99 -9.82 -15.83 14.50
C THR A 99 -9.36 -15.18 13.18
N PRO A 100 -9.57 -13.87 12.97
CA PRO A 100 -9.13 -13.20 11.75
C PRO A 100 -7.62 -13.39 11.56
N ILE A 101 -7.21 -13.78 10.35
CA ILE A 101 -5.79 -13.88 10.00
C ILE A 101 -5.13 -12.55 10.29
N LYS A 102 -4.00 -12.62 10.99
CA LYS A 102 -3.20 -11.45 11.31
C LYS A 102 -2.26 -11.15 10.15
N PHE A 103 -2.28 -9.91 9.69
CA PHE A 103 -1.19 -9.40 8.87
C PHE A 103 0.10 -9.41 9.69
N GLN A 104 1.21 -9.57 9.00
CA GLN A 104 2.56 -9.62 9.56
C GLN A 104 3.39 -8.42 9.08
N ALA A 105 2.91 -7.72 8.06
CA ALA A 105 3.51 -6.50 7.55
C ALA A 105 2.43 -5.62 6.88
N LEU A 106 2.60 -4.30 6.96
CA LEU A 106 1.71 -3.29 6.37
C LEU A 106 2.51 -2.34 5.48
N LEU A 107 1.99 -2.06 4.27
CA LEU A 107 2.58 -1.08 3.36
C LEU A 107 1.54 -0.03 2.91
N GLY A 108 1.90 1.24 3.01
CA GLY A 108 1.15 2.34 2.41
C GLY A 108 1.95 2.99 1.28
N ILE A 109 1.46 2.87 0.05
CA ILE A 109 2.06 3.55 -1.10
C ILE A 109 1.30 4.87 -1.29
N ASP A 110 1.93 5.96 -0.93
CA ASP A 110 1.37 7.31 -0.99
C ASP A 110 -0.08 7.39 -0.46
N PRO A 111 -0.35 6.89 0.77
CA PRO A 111 -1.71 6.74 1.28
C PRO A 111 -2.40 8.10 1.47
N VAL A 112 -3.72 8.13 1.28
CA VAL A 112 -4.55 9.35 1.40
C VAL A 112 -5.79 9.08 2.23
N ALA A 113 -6.05 9.93 3.23
CA ALA A 113 -7.16 9.76 4.18
C ALA A 113 -8.43 10.57 3.89
N GLY A 114 -8.37 11.49 2.93
CA GLY A 114 -9.48 12.36 2.55
C GLY A 114 -8.98 13.56 1.76
N SER A 115 -9.78 14.62 1.70
CA SER A 115 -9.44 15.85 0.97
C SER A 115 -8.85 16.96 1.86
N SER A 116 -9.00 16.84 3.18
CA SER A 116 -8.43 17.78 4.16
C SER A 116 -8.51 17.17 5.57
N PRO A 117 -7.81 17.71 6.57
CA PRO A 117 -7.89 17.22 7.94
C PRO A 117 -9.31 17.19 8.53
N SER A 118 -10.14 18.18 8.19
CA SER A 118 -11.55 18.25 8.58
C SER A 118 -12.47 17.34 7.75
N SER A 119 -11.97 16.81 6.62
CA SER A 119 -12.73 16.02 5.65
C SER A 119 -12.06 14.67 5.39
N GLN A 120 -11.57 14.02 6.45
CA GLN A 120 -11.21 12.61 6.40
C GLN A 120 -12.45 11.77 6.06
N SER A 121 -12.30 10.84 5.12
CA SER A 121 -13.31 9.84 4.82
C SER A 121 -13.45 8.82 5.97
N ALA A 122 -14.56 8.11 6.07
CA ALA A 122 -14.71 7.04 7.08
C ALA A 122 -13.99 5.74 6.64
N PRO A 123 -13.33 5.00 7.55
CA PRO A 123 -13.08 5.35 8.96
C PRO A 123 -12.03 6.47 9.08
N LYS A 124 -12.21 7.35 10.07
CA LYS A 124 -11.26 8.43 10.38
C LYS A 124 -10.15 7.85 11.26
N ILE A 125 -9.09 7.39 10.61
CA ILE A 125 -8.00 6.70 11.30
C ILE A 125 -6.93 7.67 11.81
N LEU A 126 -6.69 8.80 11.13
CA LEU A 126 -5.68 9.77 11.56
C LEU A 126 -6.20 10.57 12.76
N GLN A 127 -5.48 10.48 13.87
CA GLN A 127 -5.72 11.23 15.11
C GLN A 127 -4.74 12.39 15.28
N TYR A 128 -3.73 12.49 14.43
CA TYR A 128 -2.65 13.47 14.46
C TYR A 128 -1.80 13.43 15.73
N ILE A 129 -1.75 12.25 16.37
CA ILE A 129 -0.92 11.99 17.54
C ILE A 129 0.25 11.10 17.10
N PRO A 130 1.52 11.54 17.24
CA PRO A 130 2.66 10.72 16.86
C PRO A 130 2.63 9.35 17.54
N ARG A 131 2.91 8.28 16.78
CA ARG A 131 2.97 6.88 17.26
C ARG A 131 1.67 6.35 17.88
N ASN A 132 0.52 6.90 17.47
CA ASN A 132 -0.77 6.54 18.05
C ASN A 132 -1.48 5.36 17.38
N PHE A 133 -1.15 5.03 16.13
CA PHE A 133 -1.72 3.85 15.50
C PHE A 133 -1.45 2.60 16.34
N ASP A 134 -2.47 1.78 16.53
CA ASP A 134 -2.36 0.55 17.32
C ASP A 134 -2.02 -0.66 16.45
N GLN A 135 -1.14 -0.47 15.47
CA GLN A 135 -0.66 -1.56 14.66
C GLN A 135 0.46 -2.32 15.39
N THR A 136 0.41 -3.65 15.32
CA THR A 136 1.37 -4.56 15.98
C THR A 136 2.42 -5.12 15.01
N VAL A 137 2.40 -4.64 13.76
CA VAL A 137 3.22 -5.14 12.65
C VAL A 137 4.18 -4.06 12.17
N PRO A 138 5.33 -4.45 11.57
CA PRO A 138 6.19 -3.51 10.86
C PRO A 138 5.43 -2.79 9.75
N VAL A 139 5.73 -1.50 9.56
CA VAL A 139 5.11 -0.66 8.53
C VAL A 139 6.14 -0.04 7.59
N ALA A 140 5.86 -0.04 6.29
CA ALA A 140 6.56 0.82 5.33
C ALA A 140 5.58 1.81 4.70
N VAL A 141 5.92 3.10 4.73
CA VAL A 141 5.20 4.16 4.02
C VAL A 141 6.09 4.71 2.92
N ILE A 142 5.62 4.67 1.69
CA ILE A 142 6.35 5.16 0.51
C ILE A 142 5.60 6.36 -0.04
N GLY A 143 6.06 7.57 0.27
CA GLY A 143 5.41 8.81 -0.19
C GLY A 143 5.92 9.30 -1.55
N ALA A 144 5.15 10.16 -2.22
CA ALA A 144 5.57 10.88 -3.42
C ALA A 144 5.66 12.40 -3.14
N GLY A 145 6.81 13.02 -3.44
CA GLY A 145 7.12 14.38 -2.98
C GLY A 145 6.33 15.51 -3.64
N LEU A 146 5.66 15.23 -4.76
CA LEU A 146 4.81 16.19 -5.46
C LEU A 146 3.30 15.94 -5.22
N SER A 147 2.96 14.96 -4.39
CA SER A 147 1.57 14.50 -4.18
C SER A 147 0.65 15.56 -3.54
N ASN A 148 1.23 16.46 -2.73
CA ASN A 148 0.56 17.59 -2.10
C ASN A 148 0.49 18.85 -2.99
N GLN A 149 1.04 18.79 -4.20
CA GLN A 149 1.03 19.91 -5.14
C GLN A 149 -0.16 19.81 -6.10
N ARG A 150 -0.63 20.98 -6.56
CA ARG A 150 -1.65 21.07 -7.61
C ARG A 150 -1.00 20.94 -8.98
N ALA A 151 -1.64 20.23 -9.89
CA ALA A 151 -1.24 20.20 -11.31
C ALA A 151 -1.57 21.52 -12.00
N HIS A 152 -2.79 22.01 -11.76
CA HIS A 152 -3.39 23.20 -12.35
C HIS A 152 -4.27 23.91 -11.30
N TYR A 153 -4.58 25.19 -11.51
CA TYR A 153 -5.34 26.00 -10.54
C TYR A 153 -6.68 25.39 -10.13
N ILE A 154 -7.35 24.70 -11.05
CA ILE A 154 -8.69 24.13 -10.87
C ILE A 154 -8.73 22.76 -10.18
N PHE A 155 -7.60 22.04 -10.14
CA PHE A 155 -7.57 20.70 -9.55
C PHE A 155 -6.86 20.74 -8.18
N PRO A 156 -7.51 20.27 -7.10
CA PRO A 156 -6.87 20.18 -5.80
C PRO A 156 -5.73 19.14 -5.85
N PRO A 157 -4.80 19.17 -4.87
CA PRO A 157 -3.81 18.11 -4.72
C PRO A 157 -4.49 16.76 -4.48
N PHE A 158 -3.85 15.68 -4.94
CA PHE A 158 -4.36 14.33 -4.76
C PHE A 158 -4.04 13.76 -3.37
N ALA A 159 -2.94 14.22 -2.76
CA ALA A 159 -2.58 13.89 -1.39
C ALA A 159 -2.26 15.18 -0.59
N PRO A 160 -3.28 15.98 -0.25
CA PRO A 160 -3.09 17.22 0.50
C PRO A 160 -2.37 17.00 1.84
N ASN A 161 -1.63 18.01 2.29
CA ASN A 161 -1.01 17.99 3.62
C ASN A 161 -2.05 17.75 4.71
N GLY A 162 -1.69 16.98 5.74
CA GLY A 162 -2.57 16.66 6.86
C GLY A 162 -3.51 15.48 6.59
N VAL A 163 -3.46 14.84 5.42
CA VAL A 163 -4.19 13.61 5.12
C VAL A 163 -3.40 12.66 4.21
N ASN A 164 -2.09 12.82 4.11
CA ASN A 164 -1.23 12.08 3.19
C ASN A 164 -0.19 11.22 3.94
N HIS A 165 0.70 10.61 3.16
CA HIS A 165 1.78 9.74 3.62
C HIS A 165 2.57 10.26 4.85
N SER A 166 2.75 11.56 5.05
CA SER A 166 3.48 12.08 6.22
C SER A 166 2.71 11.81 7.52
N GLU A 167 1.40 12.02 7.52
CA GLU A 167 0.57 11.78 8.70
C GLU A 167 0.48 10.28 9.00
N PHE A 168 0.33 9.45 7.96
CA PHE A 168 0.35 8.00 8.12
C PHE A 168 1.65 7.52 8.76
N PHE A 169 2.81 7.96 8.27
CA PHE A 169 4.09 7.57 8.87
C PHE A 169 4.27 8.11 10.30
N ASN A 170 3.86 9.35 10.56
CA ASN A 170 3.99 9.96 11.87
C ASN A 170 3.19 9.22 12.96
N GLU A 171 2.00 8.72 12.62
CA GLU A 171 1.16 7.97 13.56
C GLU A 171 1.58 6.50 13.71
N CYS A 172 2.37 5.93 12.80
CA CYS A 172 2.87 4.55 12.93
C CYS A 172 3.76 4.38 14.17
N LYS A 173 3.44 3.43 15.04
CA LYS A 173 4.39 2.83 15.99
C LYS A 173 5.59 2.13 15.31
N PRO A 174 6.78 2.10 15.92
CA PRO A 174 7.91 1.31 15.44
C PRO A 174 7.64 -0.22 15.52
N PRO A 175 8.31 -1.05 14.70
CA PRO A 175 9.26 -0.66 13.66
C PRO A 175 8.56 -0.11 12.41
N CYS A 176 8.95 1.10 11.98
CA CYS A 176 8.35 1.75 10.83
C CYS A 176 9.39 2.44 9.94
N TYR A 177 9.12 2.43 8.63
CA TYR A 177 10.01 2.93 7.59
C TYR A 177 9.29 3.94 6.72
N TYR A 178 10.00 4.98 6.31
CA TYR A 178 9.52 6.00 5.39
C TYR A 178 10.50 6.21 4.26
N PHE A 179 10.00 6.20 3.03
CA PHE A 179 10.76 6.46 1.82
C PHE A 179 10.03 7.52 1.02
N LEU A 180 10.64 8.68 0.78
CA LEU A 180 10.02 9.73 -0.03
C LEU A 180 10.62 9.74 -1.44
N ALA A 181 9.82 9.37 -2.45
CA ALA A 181 10.16 9.58 -3.85
C ALA A 181 10.05 11.08 -4.19
N LYS A 182 11.12 11.82 -3.92
CA LYS A 182 11.14 13.29 -3.83
C LYS A 182 10.59 13.99 -5.06
N ASP A 183 10.99 13.51 -6.24
CA ASP A 183 10.73 14.20 -7.50
C ASP A 183 9.51 13.65 -8.26
N TYR A 184 8.67 12.86 -7.59
CA TYR A 184 7.56 12.12 -8.21
C TYR A 184 6.19 12.53 -7.68
N GLY A 185 5.18 12.39 -8.55
CA GLY A 185 3.78 12.68 -8.28
C GLY A 185 2.98 11.48 -7.79
N HIS A 186 1.80 11.76 -7.23
CA HIS A 186 0.91 10.75 -6.65
C HIS A 186 0.55 9.60 -7.61
N THR A 187 0.37 9.91 -8.89
CA THR A 187 -0.05 8.96 -9.93
C THR A 187 1.10 8.41 -10.75
N ASP A 188 2.35 8.81 -10.46
CA ASP A 188 3.53 8.38 -11.22
C ASP A 188 3.87 6.90 -11.01
N ILE A 189 3.30 6.28 -9.96
CA ILE A 189 3.43 4.85 -9.67
C ILE A 189 2.46 3.97 -10.50
N LEU A 190 1.46 4.58 -11.14
CA LEU A 190 0.45 3.84 -11.91
C LEU A 190 1.01 3.35 -13.25
N ASP A 191 0.33 2.38 -13.85
CA ASP A 191 0.63 1.90 -15.20
C ASP A 191 0.48 3.05 -16.22
N ASP A 192 1.30 3.04 -17.27
CA ASP A 192 1.50 4.21 -18.14
C ASP A 192 0.21 4.78 -18.74
N LYS A 193 -0.75 3.92 -19.12
CA LYS A 193 -2.05 4.37 -19.64
C LYS A 193 -2.84 5.16 -18.60
N ILE A 194 -2.82 4.72 -17.34
CA ILE A 194 -3.53 5.36 -16.24
C ILE A 194 -2.77 6.61 -15.80
N ALA A 195 -1.44 6.53 -15.70
CA ALA A 195 -0.58 7.66 -15.36
C ALA A 195 -0.72 8.81 -16.37
N ALA A 196 -0.78 8.50 -17.68
CA ALA A 196 -0.97 9.51 -18.72
C ALA A 196 -2.29 10.28 -18.55
N ILE A 197 -3.40 9.58 -18.31
CA ILE A 197 -4.70 10.22 -18.08
C ILE A 197 -4.68 11.03 -16.78
N ALA A 198 -4.12 10.46 -15.71
CA ALA A 198 -4.08 11.10 -14.40
C ALA A 198 -3.15 12.34 -14.37
N SER A 199 -2.11 12.38 -15.21
CA SER A 199 -1.19 13.52 -15.29
C SER A 199 -1.85 14.83 -15.73
N LEU A 200 -3.05 14.76 -16.34
CA LEU A 200 -3.86 15.93 -16.70
C LEU A 200 -4.48 16.63 -15.47
N VAL A 201 -4.58 15.92 -14.35
CA VAL A 201 -5.29 16.38 -13.14
C VAL A 201 -4.43 16.30 -11.87
N ALA A 202 -3.37 15.51 -11.88
CA ALA A 202 -2.43 15.34 -10.78
C ALA A 202 -1.03 15.85 -11.14
N LYS A 203 -0.34 16.47 -10.17
CA LYS A 203 1.03 16.92 -10.38
C LYS A 203 1.91 15.70 -10.63
N SER A 204 2.64 15.71 -11.75
CA SER A 204 3.58 14.66 -12.13
C SER A 204 5.02 15.18 -12.07
N GLY A 205 5.94 14.28 -11.75
CA GLY A 205 7.38 14.52 -11.80
C GLY A 205 7.91 14.57 -13.24
N LYS A 206 9.10 15.14 -13.41
CA LYS A 206 9.82 15.09 -14.70
C LYS A 206 10.57 13.77 -14.92
N GLY A 207 10.77 12.99 -13.85
CA GLY A 207 11.48 11.71 -13.90
C GLY A 207 10.70 10.58 -14.57
N SER A 208 11.41 9.53 -14.96
CA SER A 208 10.86 8.32 -15.58
C SER A 208 9.92 7.58 -14.63
N LYS A 209 8.69 7.31 -15.10
CA LYS A 209 7.67 6.55 -14.35
C LYS A 209 8.04 5.07 -14.20
N ASP A 210 8.77 4.54 -15.17
CA ASP A 210 9.34 3.20 -15.08
C ASP A 210 10.34 3.09 -13.93
N LEU A 211 11.23 4.08 -13.76
CA LEU A 211 12.17 4.11 -12.65
C LEU A 211 11.45 4.27 -11.29
N MET A 212 10.37 5.06 -11.23
CA MET A 212 9.50 5.14 -10.05
C MET A 212 8.91 3.77 -9.68
N ARG A 213 8.29 3.08 -10.64
CA ARG A 213 7.74 1.74 -10.44
C ARG A 213 8.79 0.73 -10.00
N LYS A 214 10.00 0.78 -10.60
CA LYS A 214 11.13 -0.07 -10.21
C LYS A 214 11.62 0.23 -8.79
N ALA A 215 11.76 1.49 -8.41
CA ALA A 215 12.16 1.89 -7.06
C ALA A 215 11.14 1.43 -6.01
N VAL A 216 9.85 1.75 -6.22
CA VAL A 216 8.79 1.33 -5.29
C VAL A 216 8.68 -0.18 -5.22
N GLY A 217 8.73 -0.88 -6.36
CA GLY A 217 8.73 -2.34 -6.40
C GLY A 217 9.93 -2.94 -5.64
N GLY A 218 11.12 -2.37 -5.80
CA GLY A 218 12.32 -2.78 -5.05
C GLY A 218 12.18 -2.58 -3.54
N ILE A 219 11.65 -1.43 -3.09
CA ILE A 219 11.38 -1.16 -1.68
C ILE A 219 10.36 -2.15 -1.11
N VAL A 220 9.27 -2.40 -1.85
CA VAL A 220 8.23 -3.37 -1.44
C VAL A 220 8.83 -4.76 -1.27
N VAL A 221 9.60 -5.24 -2.25
CA VAL A 221 10.29 -6.54 -2.16
C VAL A 221 11.22 -6.59 -0.96
N ALA A 222 12.14 -5.62 -0.85
CA ALA A 222 13.13 -5.58 0.22
C ALA A 222 12.47 -5.57 1.61
N PHE A 223 11.37 -4.82 1.76
CA PHE A 223 10.61 -4.78 3.00
C PHE A 223 9.92 -6.12 3.30
N LEU A 224 9.22 -6.72 2.34
CA LEU A 224 8.55 -8.01 2.53
C LEU A 224 9.54 -9.13 2.80
N GLU A 225 10.66 -9.19 2.07
CA GLU A 225 11.74 -10.15 2.33
C GLU A 225 12.32 -9.99 3.74
N ALA A 226 12.52 -8.76 4.21
CA ALA A 226 13.03 -8.50 5.55
C ALA A 226 12.04 -8.88 6.65
N LYS A 227 10.74 -8.61 6.46
CA LYS A 227 9.72 -8.75 7.52
C LYS A 227 9.00 -10.10 7.51
N LEU A 228 8.92 -10.76 6.37
CA LEU A 228 8.27 -12.06 6.22
C LEU A 228 9.28 -13.19 5.95
N GLY A 229 10.36 -12.88 5.23
CA GLY A 229 11.40 -13.84 4.86
C GLY A 229 12.63 -13.86 5.76
N GLY A 230 12.79 -12.86 6.64
CA GLY A 230 13.96 -12.70 7.51
C GLY A 230 15.24 -12.21 6.80
N LYS A 231 15.17 -11.87 5.50
CA LYS A 231 16.32 -11.40 4.72
C LYS A 231 16.42 -9.87 4.77
N VAL A 232 17.22 -9.35 5.69
CA VAL A 232 17.24 -7.91 6.01
C VAL A 232 18.18 -7.07 5.16
N ASP A 233 19.11 -7.69 4.44
CA ASP A 233 20.25 -7.01 3.81
C ASP A 233 19.82 -5.95 2.79
N ASN A 234 18.89 -6.30 1.89
CA ASN A 234 18.38 -5.38 0.87
C ASN A 234 17.70 -4.16 1.49
N LEU A 235 16.88 -4.35 2.52
CA LEU A 235 16.20 -3.25 3.20
C LEU A 235 17.20 -2.35 3.93
N ASN A 236 18.18 -2.95 4.62
CA ASN A 236 19.23 -2.21 5.31
C ASN A 236 20.08 -1.41 4.32
N ALA A 237 20.43 -1.99 3.17
CA ALA A 237 21.18 -1.32 2.12
C ALA A 237 20.45 -0.08 1.60
N ILE A 238 19.16 -0.18 1.29
CA ILE A 238 18.36 0.99 0.85
C ILE A 238 18.27 2.06 1.95
N VAL A 239 18.15 1.67 3.21
CA VAL A 239 18.08 2.61 4.34
C VAL A 239 19.41 3.32 4.58
N GLN A 240 20.54 2.61 4.45
CA GLN A 240 21.88 3.16 4.68
C GLN A 240 22.38 3.96 3.48
N GLU A 241 22.05 3.52 2.27
CA GLU A 241 22.46 4.12 1.01
C GLU A 241 21.24 4.30 0.08
N PRO A 242 20.39 5.32 0.31
CA PRO A 242 19.22 5.58 -0.51
C PRO A 242 19.50 5.78 -2.00
N SER A 243 20.74 6.17 -2.36
CA SER A 243 21.21 6.31 -3.74
C SER A 243 21.29 5.00 -4.54
N LEU A 244 21.15 3.85 -3.89
CA LEU A 244 21.00 2.56 -4.57
C LEU A 244 19.68 2.46 -5.35
N ALA A 245 18.66 3.24 -4.95
CA ALA A 245 17.41 3.30 -5.68
C ALA A 245 17.59 4.04 -7.02
N PRO A 246 16.85 3.66 -8.08
CA PRO A 246 16.96 4.31 -9.39
C PRO A 246 16.31 5.69 -9.45
N ILE A 247 15.89 6.24 -8.31
CA ILE A 247 15.26 7.56 -8.15
C ILE A 247 15.78 8.21 -6.87
N THR A 248 15.63 9.53 -6.75
CA THR A 248 15.90 10.26 -5.51
C THR A 248 14.93 9.83 -4.41
N LEU A 249 15.43 9.12 -3.39
CA LEU A 249 14.73 8.86 -2.14
C LEU A 249 15.25 9.82 -1.07
N ASP A 250 14.46 10.81 -0.68
CA ASP A 250 14.87 11.82 0.30
C ASP A 250 13.64 12.51 0.93
N PRO A 251 13.39 12.34 2.25
CA PRO A 251 14.21 11.56 3.18
C PRO A 251 13.93 10.04 3.10
N VAL A 252 14.87 9.26 3.64
CA VAL A 252 14.66 7.86 4.05
C VAL A 252 14.79 7.79 5.57
N ILE A 253 13.77 7.29 6.25
CA ILE A 253 13.71 7.23 7.72
C ILE A 253 13.38 5.82 8.15
N SER A 254 14.13 5.30 9.12
CA SER A 254 13.83 4.05 9.81
C SER A 254 13.76 4.31 11.31
N VAL A 255 12.65 3.91 11.93
CA VAL A 255 12.46 3.94 13.37
C VAL A 255 12.30 2.51 13.83
N LYS A 256 13.16 2.08 14.76
CA LYS A 256 13.19 0.73 15.31
C LYS A 256 12.32 0.63 16.54
#